data_AF-A0A6M0C234-F1
#
_entry.id   AF-A0A6M0C234-F1
#
_cell.length_a   1.000
_cell.length_b   1.000
_cell.length_c   1.000
_cell.angle_alpha   90.00
_cell.angle_beta   90.00
_cell.angle_gamma   90.00
#
_symmetry.space_group_name_H-M   'P 1'
#
loop_
_entity.id
_entity.type
_entity.pdbx_description
1 polymer ?
#
loop_
_entity_poly.entity_id
_entity_poly.type
_entity_poly.pdbx_seq_one_letter_code
_entity_poly.pdbx_strand_id
1 'polypeptide(L)'
;MTVTEDIRANVVTDGETGGDIKINVKNLSVIDGAFISASTLGNGDAGSVEIHATETVVLDGGDSEFFTKVFSEVRPGAEGNGGGVTITTGSLEVKNGAFISASTLGNGDAG
;
A
#
# COMPACT_ATOMS: atom_id res chain seq x y z
N MET A 1 -21.91 -11.58 9.40
CA MET A 1 -20.70 -12.09 8.74
C MET A 1 -19.67 -10.98 8.83
N THR A 2 -18.88 -10.99 9.90
CA THR A 2 -17.86 -9.98 10.18
C THR A 2 -16.58 -10.55 9.61
N VAL A 3 -16.07 -9.98 8.53
CA VAL A 3 -14.73 -10.32 8.09
C VAL A 3 -13.78 -9.49 8.95
N THR A 4 -13.33 -10.09 10.05
CA THR A 4 -12.09 -9.70 10.71
C THR A 4 -10.99 -10.25 9.81
N GLU A 5 -10.65 -9.54 8.74
CA GLU A 5 -9.54 -9.97 7.88
C GLU A 5 -8.25 -9.43 8.48
N ASP A 6 -7.60 -10.28 9.26
CA ASP A 6 -6.14 -10.23 9.34
C ASP A 6 -5.61 -10.49 7.93
N ILE A 7 -5.38 -9.41 7.15
CA ILE A 7 -4.82 -9.52 5.80
C ILE A 7 -3.32 -9.81 5.92
N ARG A 8 -3.00 -11.09 6.10
CA ARG A 8 -1.65 -11.64 5.87
C ARG A 8 -1.46 -11.96 4.40
N ALA A 9 -1.72 -10.99 3.53
CA ALA A 9 -1.67 -11.18 2.09
C ALA A 9 -0.96 -10.01 1.42
N ASN A 10 -0.20 -10.34 0.37
CA ASN A 10 0.38 -9.32 -0.50
C ASN A 10 -0.68 -8.93 -1.53
N VAL A 11 -1.08 -7.67 -1.53
CA VAL A 11 -2.00 -7.12 -2.55
C VAL A 11 -1.16 -6.33 -3.53
N VAL A 12 -1.06 -6.80 -4.78
CA VAL A 12 -0.20 -6.22 -5.80
C VAL A 12 -1.00 -6.03 -7.08
N THR A 13 -0.95 -4.81 -7.62
CA THR A 13 -1.49 -4.47 -8.93
C THR A 13 -0.39 -3.80 -9.74
N ASP A 14 0.41 -4.59 -10.47
CA ASP A 14 1.47 -4.13 -11.35
C ASP A 14 1.08 -4.28 -12.83
N GLY A 15 1.57 -3.38 -13.67
CA GLY A 15 1.23 -3.32 -15.09
C GLY A 15 1.84 -2.10 -15.78
N GLU A 16 1.47 -1.86 -17.05
CA GLU A 16 1.80 -0.61 -17.74
C GLU A 16 1.21 0.62 -17.02
N THR A 17 0.08 0.43 -16.34
CA THR A 17 -0.55 1.40 -15.43
C THR A 17 -0.81 0.67 -14.11
N GLY A 18 -0.51 1.32 -12.98
CA GLY A 18 -0.78 0.77 -11.66
C GLY A 18 -2.28 0.69 -11.40
N GLY A 19 -2.75 -0.43 -10.88
CA GLY A 19 -4.16 -0.59 -10.50
C GLY A 19 -4.48 0.12 -9.20
N ASP A 20 -5.66 0.74 -9.11
CA ASP A 20 -6.14 1.28 -7.84
C ASP A 20 -6.53 0.15 -6.88
N ILE A 21 -6.13 0.29 -5.62
CA ILE A 21 -6.45 -0.66 -4.54
C ILE A 21 -7.42 0.04 -3.59
N LYS A 22 -8.63 -0.51 -3.45
CA LYS A 22 -9.61 -0.06 -2.46
C LYS A 22 -9.90 -1.16 -1.44
N ILE A 23 -9.64 -0.89 -0.16
CA ILE A 23 -9.88 -1.83 0.94
C ILE A 23 -10.92 -1.22 1.87
N ASN A 24 -12.02 -1.96 2.12
CA ASN A 24 -13.07 -1.54 3.05
C ASN A 24 -13.29 -2.64 4.10
N VAL A 25 -12.82 -2.39 5.32
CA VAL A 25 -12.83 -3.37 6.41
C VAL A 25 -13.18 -2.70 7.74
N LYS A 26 -13.36 -3.50 8.79
CA LYS A 26 -13.42 -2.93 10.15
C LYS A 26 -12.03 -2.72 10.72
N ASN A 27 -11.22 -3.76 10.65
CA ASN A 27 -9.85 -3.80 11.13
C ASN A 27 -8.95 -4.29 9.99
N LEU A 28 -7.78 -3.69 9.83
CA LEU A 28 -6.75 -4.12 8.89
C LEU A 28 -5.44 -4.35 9.65
N SER A 29 -4.85 -5.53 9.48
CA SER A 29 -3.53 -5.86 10.00
C SER A 29 -2.61 -6.23 8.84
N VAL A 30 -1.54 -5.46 8.61
CA VAL A 30 -0.46 -5.80 7.66
C VAL A 30 0.79 -6.03 8.49
N ILE A 31 1.21 -7.29 8.61
CA ILE A 31 2.21 -7.70 9.59
C ILE A 31 3.25 -8.64 8.97
N ASP A 32 4.37 -8.82 9.66
CA ASP A 32 5.37 -9.87 9.37
C ASP A 32 5.97 -9.82 7.94
N GLY A 33 6.11 -8.63 7.37
CA GLY A 33 6.67 -8.42 6.02
C GLY A 33 5.65 -8.45 4.88
N ALA A 34 4.35 -8.48 5.21
CA ALA A 34 3.29 -8.32 4.21
C ALA A 34 3.27 -6.90 3.60
N PHE A 35 2.82 -6.77 2.35
CA PHE A 35 2.74 -5.47 1.71
C PHE A 35 1.54 -5.27 0.77
N ILE A 36 1.15 -4.01 0.62
CA ILE A 36 0.12 -3.54 -0.32
C ILE A 36 0.79 -2.59 -1.32
N SER A 37 0.65 -2.85 -2.62
CA SER A 37 1.36 -2.14 -3.69
C SER A 37 0.48 -1.83 -4.89
N ALA A 38 0.27 -0.54 -5.15
CA ALA A 38 -0.39 -0.02 -6.36
C ALA A 38 0.64 0.58 -7.35
N SER A 39 1.73 -0.12 -7.60
CA SER A 39 2.86 0.39 -8.39
C SER A 39 2.68 0.22 -9.91
N THR A 40 3.30 1.09 -10.71
CA THR A 40 3.44 0.90 -12.17
C THR A 40 4.86 0.48 -12.53
N LEU A 41 4.98 -0.36 -13.56
CA LEU A 41 6.25 -0.82 -14.14
C LEU A 41 6.47 -0.31 -15.58
N GLY A 42 5.51 0.38 -16.18
CA GLY A 42 5.54 0.78 -17.59
C GLY A 42 5.15 2.24 -17.82
N ASN A 43 4.62 2.52 -19.02
CA ASN A 43 4.21 3.86 -19.42
C ASN A 43 2.74 4.09 -19.04
N GLY A 44 2.54 4.58 -17.82
CA GLY A 44 1.23 4.86 -17.22
C GLY A 44 1.37 5.13 -15.74
N ASP A 45 0.43 5.91 -15.19
CA ASP A 45 0.45 6.36 -13.79
C ASP A 45 0.45 5.18 -12.81
N ALA A 46 1.07 5.35 -11.65
CA ALA A 46 0.90 4.43 -10.53
C ALA A 46 -0.52 4.55 -9.97
N GLY A 47 -1.08 3.44 -9.51
CA GLY A 47 -2.41 3.41 -8.91
C GLY A 47 -2.42 3.99 -7.51
N SER A 48 -3.58 4.35 -7.00
CA SER A 48 -3.74 4.82 -5.63
C SER A 48 -4.15 3.70 -4.69
N VAL A 49 -3.71 3.77 -3.44
CA VAL A 49 -4.17 2.88 -2.35
C VAL A 49 -5.12 3.65 -1.45
N GLU A 50 -6.36 3.19 -1.36
CA GLU A 50 -7.41 3.76 -0.51
C GLU A 50 -7.85 2.71 0.52
N ILE A 51 -7.46 2.90 1.78
CA ILE A 51 -7.80 2.01 2.90
C ILE A 51 -8.82 2.69 3.78
N HIS A 52 -9.99 2.08 3.90
CA HIS A 52 -11.08 2.51 4.76
C HIS A 52 -11.33 1.44 5.81
N ALA A 53 -10.83 1.69 7.03
CA ALA A 53 -11.07 0.85 8.20
C ALA A 53 -11.98 1.60 9.17
N THR A 54 -13.05 0.99 9.66
CA THR A 54 -13.93 1.70 10.61
C THR A 54 -13.36 1.77 12.03
N GLU A 55 -12.44 0.87 12.38
CA GLU A 55 -11.89 0.74 13.74
C GLU A 55 -10.37 0.94 13.73
N THR A 56 -9.59 -0.04 13.25
CA THR A 56 -8.12 0.00 13.35
C THR A 56 -7.39 -0.37 12.06
N VAL A 57 -6.22 0.24 11.86
CA VAL A 57 -5.21 -0.17 10.89
C VAL A 57 -3.90 -0.35 11.64
N VAL A 58 -3.29 -1.52 11.53
CA VAL A 58 -1.99 -1.85 12.14
C VAL A 58 -1.02 -2.27 11.03
N LEU A 59 0.07 -1.53 10.90
CA LEU A 59 1.23 -1.91 10.10
C LEU A 59 2.37 -2.26 11.05
N ASP A 60 2.79 -3.52 11.06
CA ASP A 60 3.82 -4.02 11.96
C ASP A 60 4.90 -4.78 11.17
N GLY A 61 6.15 -4.31 11.22
CA GLY A 61 7.27 -5.04 10.62
C GLY A 61 7.57 -6.37 11.33
N GLY A 62 7.20 -6.48 12.61
CA GLY A 62 7.58 -7.58 13.48
C GLY A 62 9.10 -7.79 13.46
N ASP A 63 9.49 -9.05 13.48
CA ASP A 63 10.89 -9.50 13.32
C ASP A 63 11.18 -9.94 11.86
N SER A 64 10.35 -9.54 10.89
CA SER A 64 10.48 -9.97 9.50
C SER A 64 11.73 -9.38 8.85
N GLU A 65 12.44 -10.19 8.06
CA GLU A 65 13.54 -9.72 7.21
C GLU A 65 13.02 -8.88 6.03
N PHE A 66 11.73 -9.00 5.70
CA PHE A 66 11.07 -8.20 4.68
C PHE A 66 10.34 -7.03 5.32
N PHE A 67 10.39 -5.89 4.63
CA PHE A 67 9.68 -4.70 5.08
C PHE A 67 8.16 -4.85 4.90
N THR A 68 7.42 -4.63 5.99
CA THR A 68 5.97 -4.37 5.92
C THR A 68 5.72 -2.99 5.31
N LYS A 69 4.96 -2.92 4.21
CA LYS A 69 4.74 -1.64 3.49
C LYS A 69 3.35 -1.49 2.91
N VAL A 70 2.85 -0.26 2.88
CA VAL A 70 1.74 0.14 1.99
C VAL A 70 2.28 1.21 1.06
N PHE A 71 2.27 0.97 -0.25
CA PHE A 71 2.90 1.90 -1.18
C PHE A 71 2.25 2.00 -2.56
N SER A 72 2.39 3.18 -3.15
CA SER A 72 2.19 3.45 -4.57
C SER A 72 3.50 3.95 -5.13
N GLU A 73 4.02 3.30 -6.17
CA GLU A 73 5.32 3.65 -6.73
C GLU A 73 5.36 3.61 -8.26
N VAL A 74 5.88 4.68 -8.86
CA VAL A 74 6.37 4.65 -10.24
C VAL A 74 7.79 4.09 -10.21
N ARG A 75 7.94 2.82 -10.62
CA ARG A 75 9.20 2.10 -10.46
C ARG A 75 10.31 2.61 -11.40
N PRO A 76 11.59 2.30 -11.11
CA PRO A 76 12.70 2.68 -11.99
C PRO A 76 12.48 2.19 -13.43
N GLY A 77 12.59 3.09 -14.39
CA GLY A 77 12.36 2.80 -15.81
C GLY A 77 10.91 2.91 -16.28
N ALA A 78 9.95 3.17 -15.39
CA ALA A 78 8.57 3.50 -15.71
C ALA A 78 8.40 5.02 -15.96
N GLU A 79 7.35 5.39 -16.68
CA GLU A 79 6.96 6.77 -16.94
C GLU A 79 5.48 6.96 -16.59
N GLY A 80 5.18 7.90 -15.70
CA GLY A 80 3.85 8.15 -15.19
C GLY A 80 3.89 8.90 -13.87
N ASN A 81 2.78 9.46 -13.46
CA ASN A 81 2.66 10.13 -12.17
C ASN A 81 2.41 9.12 -11.05
N GLY A 82 2.92 9.42 -9.86
CA GLY A 82 2.67 8.67 -8.64
C GLY A 82 1.21 8.76 -8.23
N GLY A 83 0.67 7.62 -7.78
CA GLY A 83 -0.59 7.60 -7.06
C GLY A 83 -0.39 8.02 -5.60
N GLY A 84 -1.49 8.10 -4.86
CA GLY A 84 -1.47 8.40 -3.43
C GLY A 84 -1.68 7.18 -2.56
N VAL A 85 -1.34 7.29 -1.27
CA VAL A 85 -1.83 6.36 -0.24
C VAL A 85 -2.70 7.13 0.74
N THR A 86 -3.99 6.79 0.79
CA THR A 86 -4.96 7.36 1.72
C THR A 86 -5.44 6.30 2.68
N ILE A 87 -5.34 6.57 3.98
CA ILE A 87 -5.85 5.68 5.04
C ILE A 87 -6.82 6.47 5.91
N THR A 88 -8.08 6.05 5.92
CA THR A 88 -9.12 6.54 6.82
C THR A 88 -9.42 5.48 7.86
N THR A 89 -9.15 5.78 9.13
CA THR A 89 -9.34 4.85 10.24
C THR A 89 -9.63 5.55 11.57
N GLY A 90 -10.25 4.85 12.52
CA GLY A 90 -10.39 5.31 13.90
C GLY A 90 -9.07 5.33 14.65
N SER A 91 -8.17 4.40 14.34
CA SER A 91 -6.81 4.32 14.87
C SER A 91 -5.84 3.77 13.84
N LEU A 92 -4.69 4.41 13.69
CA LEU A 92 -3.58 3.97 12.85
C LEU A 92 -2.35 3.72 13.71
N GLU A 93 -1.80 2.51 13.67
CA GLU A 93 -0.54 2.14 14.30
C GLU A 93 0.46 1.70 13.22
N VAL A 94 1.63 2.33 13.19
CA VAL A 94 2.74 1.96 12.30
C VAL A 94 3.97 1.75 13.17
N LYS A 95 4.48 0.52 13.25
CA LYS A 95 5.52 0.13 14.19
C LYS A 95 6.52 -0.88 13.61
N ASN A 96 7.61 -1.07 14.36
CA ASN A 96 8.67 -2.06 14.07
C ASN A 96 9.22 -1.94 12.63
N GLY A 97 9.41 -0.70 12.14
CA GLY A 97 10.01 -0.46 10.82
C GLY A 97 9.05 -0.61 9.63
N ALA A 98 7.75 -0.84 9.87
CA ALA A 98 6.73 -0.70 8.83
C ALA A 98 6.64 0.75 8.34
N PHE A 99 6.23 0.94 7.08
CA PHE A 99 6.07 2.29 6.53
C PHE A 99 5.02 2.39 5.43
N ILE A 100 4.60 3.63 5.17
CA ILE A 100 3.66 4.01 4.12
C ILE A 100 4.38 4.98 3.19
N SER A 101 4.27 4.79 1.88
CA SER A 101 4.98 5.62 0.90
C SER A 101 4.18 5.84 -0.38
N ALA A 102 4.21 7.07 -0.90
CA ALA A 102 3.88 7.36 -2.28
C ALA A 102 5.15 7.95 -2.91
N SER A 103 5.70 7.31 -3.94
CA SER A 103 6.98 7.68 -4.51
C SER A 103 7.02 7.57 -6.03
N THR A 104 7.83 8.41 -6.65
CA THR A 104 8.19 8.29 -8.07
C THR A 104 9.69 8.08 -8.15
N LEU A 105 10.11 6.87 -8.51
CA LEU A 105 11.51 6.51 -8.75
C LEU A 105 11.83 6.47 -10.26
N GLY A 106 10.80 6.41 -11.11
CA GLY A 106 10.86 6.59 -12.55
C GLY A 106 10.72 8.06 -12.98
N ASN A 107 10.11 8.29 -14.14
CA ASN A 107 9.87 9.64 -14.67
C ASN A 107 8.41 10.08 -14.46
N GLY A 108 8.19 11.22 -13.84
CA GLY A 108 6.87 11.80 -13.57
C GLY A 108 6.81 12.50 -12.20
N ASP A 109 5.66 13.08 -11.88
CA ASP A 109 5.45 13.75 -10.59
C ASP A 109 5.10 12.71 -9.51
N ALA A 110 5.53 12.93 -8.26
CA ALA A 110 5.08 12.12 -7.12
C ALA A 110 3.72 12.61 -6.58
N GLY A 111 2.98 11.71 -5.95
CA GLY A 111 1.67 11.97 -5.34
C GLY A 111 1.71 12.59 -3.94
#